data_AF-A0A7X7HE99-F1
#
_entry.id   AF-A0A7X7HE99-F1
#
_cell.length_a   1.000
_cell.length_b   1.000
_cell.length_c   1.000
_cell.angle_alpha   90.00
_cell.angle_beta   90.00
_cell.angle_gamma   90.00
#
_symmetry.space_group_name_H-M   'P 1'
#
loop_
_entity.id
_entity.type
_entity.pdbx_description
1 polymer ?
#
loop_
_entity_poly.entity_id
_entity_poly.type
_entity_poly.pdbx_seq_one_letter_code
_entity_poly.pdbx_strand_id
1 'polypeptide(L)'
;MEKFSTHTGVGVPLRRSNVDTDQIIPAVYLKRITRTGFEDALFSAWRNDPGFVLNQDAYRNGSVLVAGADFGTGSSREHAVWALKDYGFRVVLSPRFADIFRG
;
A
#
# COMPACT_ATOMS: atom_id res chain seq x y z
N MET A 1 11.71 14.47 5.75
CA MET A 1 10.25 14.23 5.65
C MET A 1 9.68 15.33 4.77
N GLU A 2 8.91 15.02 3.74
CA GLU A 2 8.24 16.04 2.91
C GLU A 2 7.10 16.67 3.71
N LYS A 3 6.92 17.98 3.60
CA LYS A 3 5.79 18.66 4.22
C LYS A 3 4.50 18.17 3.56
N PHE A 4 3.57 17.66 4.36
CA PHE A 4 2.25 17.22 3.91
C PHE A 4 1.19 18.19 4.43
N SER A 5 0.57 18.98 3.54
CA SER A 5 -0.48 19.94 3.90
C SER A 5 -1.85 19.52 3.36
N THR A 6 -1.98 19.35 2.05
CA THR A 6 -3.21 18.95 1.39
C THR A 6 -2.87 18.05 0.22
N HIS A 7 -3.64 17.00 0.03
CA HIS A 7 -3.53 16.10 -1.10
C HIS A 7 -4.92 15.87 -1.70
N THR A 8 -5.03 16.02 -3.02
CA THR A 8 -6.22 15.66 -3.80
C THR A 8 -5.79 14.65 -4.84
N GLY A 9 -6.52 13.53 -4.94
CA GLY A 9 -6.16 12.48 -5.87
C GLY A 9 -7.23 11.42 -6.02
N VAL A 10 -7.03 10.51 -6.96
CA VAL A 10 -7.97 9.42 -7.25
C VAL A 10 -7.99 8.44 -6.08
N GLY A 11 -9.20 8.19 -5.57
CA GLY A 11 -9.49 7.21 -4.54
C GLY A 11 -9.54 5.79 -5.12
N VAL A 12 -8.82 4.86 -4.50
CA VAL A 12 -8.79 3.44 -4.87
C VAL A 12 -9.48 2.62 -3.77
N PRO A 13 -10.62 1.96 -4.07
CA PRO A 13 -11.34 1.16 -3.09
C PRO A 13 -10.75 -0.25 -2.97
N LEU A 14 -9.89 -0.47 -1.97
CA LEU A 14 -9.43 -1.80 -1.59
C LEU A 14 -10.42 -2.39 -0.58
N ARG A 15 -11.42 -3.14 -1.08
CA ARG A 15 -12.47 -3.78 -0.27
C ARG A 15 -11.96 -5.01 0.50
N ARG A 16 -10.92 -4.85 1.30
CA ARG A 16 -10.30 -5.88 2.14
C ARG A 16 -9.99 -5.34 3.53
N SER A 17 -10.30 -6.14 4.54
CA SER A 17 -9.90 -5.91 5.93
C SER A 17 -8.79 -6.88 6.31
N ASN A 18 -8.11 -6.65 7.45
CA ASN A 18 -7.00 -7.47 7.94
C ASN A 18 -5.86 -7.58 6.92
N VAL A 19 -5.60 -6.49 6.18
CA VAL A 19 -4.52 -6.47 5.19
C VAL A 19 -3.20 -6.47 5.95
N ASP A 20 -2.43 -7.55 5.83
CA ASP A 20 -1.16 -7.69 6.54
C ASP A 20 0.03 -7.17 5.73
N THR A 21 1.18 -7.01 6.39
CA THR A 21 2.39 -6.46 5.75
C THR A 21 3.03 -7.38 4.70
N ASP A 22 2.79 -8.70 4.74
CA ASP A 22 3.17 -9.64 3.67
C ASP A 22 2.31 -9.45 2.42
N GLN A 23 1.03 -9.15 2.60
CA GLN A 23 0.13 -8.84 1.50
C GLN A 23 0.46 -7.50 0.84
N ILE A 24 0.81 -6.48 1.63
CA ILE A 24 1.28 -5.19 1.10
C ILE A 24 2.59 -5.38 0.33
N ILE A 25 3.55 -6.10 0.91
CA ILE A 25 4.81 -6.44 0.26
C ILE A 25 5.31 -7.84 0.70
N PRO A 26 5.38 -8.81 -0.22
CA PRO A 26 5.83 -10.16 0.13
C PRO A 26 7.29 -10.20 0.58
N ALA A 27 7.61 -11.12 1.51
CA ALA A 27 8.94 -11.26 2.10
C ALA A 27 10.09 -11.42 1.08
N VAL A 28 9.82 -11.98 -0.11
CA VAL A 28 10.83 -12.15 -1.17
C VAL A 28 11.47 -10.83 -1.62
N TYR A 29 10.74 -9.72 -1.53
CA TYR A 29 11.21 -8.40 -1.92
C TYR A 29 12.10 -7.73 -0.85
N LEU A 30 12.06 -8.21 0.39
CA LEU A 30 12.81 -7.63 1.53
C LEU A 30 14.31 -7.93 1.49
N LYS A 31 14.77 -8.69 0.49
CA LYS A 31 16.21 -8.92 0.23
C LYS A 31 16.85 -7.75 -0.51
N ARG A 32 16.05 -6.82 -1.07
CA ARG A 32 16.56 -5.62 -1.72
C ARG A 32 17.17 -4.70 -0.67
N ILE A 33 18.37 -4.19 -0.97
CA ILE A 33 19.09 -3.26 -0.08
C ILE A 33 18.83 -1.79 -0.41
N THR A 34 18.02 -1.51 -1.45
CA THR A 34 17.61 -0.16 -1.83
C THR A 34 16.49 0.33 -0.92
N ARG A 35 16.35 1.65 -0.80
CA ARG A 35 15.26 2.30 -0.05
C ARG A 35 14.08 2.73 -0.93
N THR A 36 14.20 2.50 -2.24
CA THR A 36 13.23 2.84 -3.28
C THR A 36 13.17 1.73 -4.31
N GLY A 37 12.17 1.79 -5.20
CA GLY A 37 11.97 0.81 -6.26
C GLY A 37 11.12 -0.37 -5.82
N PHE A 38 10.11 -0.13 -4.97
CA PHE A 38 9.18 -1.15 -4.46
C PHE A 38 7.76 -1.05 -5.05
N GLU A 39 7.54 -0.21 -6.06
CA GLU A 39 6.27 -0.06 -6.76
C GLU A 39 5.82 -1.36 -7.45
N ASP A 40 6.74 -2.21 -7.90
CA ASP A 40 6.44 -3.52 -8.46
C ASP A 40 6.00 -4.53 -7.38
N ALA A 41 6.49 -4.35 -6.16
CA ALA A 41 6.28 -5.25 -5.04
C ALA A 41 4.91 -5.04 -4.37
N LEU A 42 4.37 -3.80 -4.43
CA LEU A 42 3.11 -3.44 -3.79
C LEU A 42 1.97 -4.35 -4.26
N PHE A 43 1.37 -5.09 -3.33
CA PHE A 43 0.29 -6.04 -3.58
C PHE A 43 0.58 -7.02 -4.73
N SER A 44 1.85 -7.34 -4.98
CA SER A 44 2.29 -8.10 -6.15
C SER A 44 1.54 -9.43 -6.34
N ALA A 45 1.28 -10.16 -5.26
CA ALA A 45 0.50 -11.40 -5.30
C ALA A 45 -0.94 -11.17 -5.80
N TRP A 46 -1.58 -10.08 -5.40
CA TRP A 46 -2.95 -9.73 -5.85
C TRP A 46 -2.97 -9.12 -7.24
N ARG A 47 -1.93 -8.38 -7.62
CA ARG A 47 -1.81 -7.79 -8.96
C ARG A 47 -1.59 -8.81 -10.08
N ASN A 48 -1.35 -10.08 -9.75
CA ASN A 48 -1.41 -11.17 -10.72
C ASN A 48 -2.84 -11.41 -11.26
N ASP A 49 -3.87 -10.98 -10.54
CA ASP A 49 -5.25 -10.98 -11.02
C ASP A 49 -5.52 -9.71 -11.87
N PRO A 50 -5.85 -9.84 -13.17
CA PRO A 50 -6.20 -8.70 -14.01
C PRO A 50 -7.40 -7.89 -13.49
N GLY A 51 -8.31 -8.53 -12.75
CA GLY A 51 -9.47 -7.88 -12.14
C GLY A 51 -9.15 -7.07 -10.88
N PHE A 52 -7.94 -7.19 -10.34
CA PHE A 52 -7.54 -6.49 -9.13
C PHE A 52 -7.61 -4.97 -9.30
N VAL A 53 -8.07 -4.27 -8.26
CA VAL A 53 -8.42 -2.84 -8.34
C VAL A 53 -7.28 -1.95 -8.84
N LEU A 54 -6.02 -2.26 -8.49
CA LEU A 54 -4.86 -1.47 -8.95
C LEU A 54 -4.50 -1.68 -10.42
N ASN A 55 -5.05 -2.71 -11.06
CA ASN A 55 -4.83 -3.02 -12.48
C ASN A 55 -5.90 -2.40 -13.38
N GLN A 56 -6.95 -1.79 -12.83
CA GLN A 56 -8.02 -1.19 -13.62
C GLN A 56 -7.65 0.25 -14.03
N ASP A 57 -7.87 0.60 -15.30
CA ASP A 57 -7.52 1.91 -15.88
C ASP A 57 -8.11 3.12 -15.12
N ALA A 58 -9.29 2.93 -14.51
CA ALA A 58 -9.95 3.93 -13.68
C ALA A 58 -9.11 4.34 -12.46
N TYR A 59 -8.24 3.47 -11.97
CA TYR A 59 -7.42 3.65 -10.78
C TYR A 59 -5.92 3.79 -11.08
N ARG A 60 -5.52 3.87 -12.36
CA ARG A 60 -4.10 3.95 -12.78
C ARG A 60 -3.32 5.11 -12.12
N ASN A 61 -4.01 6.21 -11.83
CA ASN A 61 -3.45 7.40 -11.16
C ASN A 61 -3.90 7.50 -9.69
N GLY A 62 -4.27 6.36 -9.10
CA GLY A 62 -4.68 6.21 -7.71
C GLY A 62 -3.59 6.69 -6.76
N SER A 63 -3.93 7.60 -5.85
CA SER A 63 -2.99 8.10 -4.83
C SER A 63 -3.60 8.19 -3.43
N VAL A 64 -4.88 7.85 -3.29
CA VAL A 64 -5.59 7.73 -2.02
C VAL A 64 -6.13 6.30 -1.91
N LEU A 65 -5.54 5.47 -1.06
CA LEU A 65 -6.02 4.10 -0.83
C LEU A 65 -7.14 4.13 0.20
N VAL A 66 -8.27 3.52 -0.08
CA VAL A 66 -9.38 3.36 0.87
C VAL A 66 -9.52 1.87 1.17
N ALA A 67 -9.07 1.47 2.36
CA ALA A 67 -9.03 0.08 2.79
C ALA A 67 -10.07 -0.22 3.88
N GLY A 68 -10.36 -1.51 4.07
CA GLY A 68 -11.14 -1.99 5.21
C GLY A 68 -10.39 -1.84 6.53
N ALA A 69 -10.99 -2.32 7.62
CA ALA A 69 -10.40 -2.26 8.95
C ALA A 69 -9.12 -3.11 9.04
N ASP A 70 -8.28 -2.79 10.02
CA ASP A 70 -7.14 -3.61 10.45
C ASP A 70 -6.02 -3.66 9.39
N PHE A 71 -5.76 -2.52 8.75
CA PHE A 71 -4.75 -2.37 7.71
C PHE A 71 -3.32 -2.30 8.29
N GLY A 72 -2.39 -2.99 7.63
CA GLY A 72 -0.98 -3.06 8.02
C GLY A 72 -0.69 -4.00 9.18
N THR A 73 -1.56 -4.99 9.43
CA THR A 73 -1.37 -5.97 10.51
C THR A 73 -0.19 -6.92 10.25
N GLY A 74 0.16 -7.74 11.23
CA GLY A 74 1.23 -8.72 11.14
C GLY A 74 2.61 -8.16 11.48
N SER A 75 3.64 -8.63 10.78
CA SER A 75 5.04 -8.35 11.12
C SER A 75 5.46 -6.90 10.87
N SER A 76 6.40 -6.40 11.67
CA SER A 76 7.01 -5.07 11.48
C SER A 76 7.80 -5.02 10.17
N ARG A 77 7.39 -4.16 9.23
CA ARG A 77 8.02 -4.00 7.92
C ARG A 77 7.93 -2.56 7.41
N GLU A 78 9.01 -1.80 7.53
CA GLU A 78 9.10 -0.45 6.95
C GLU A 78 8.89 -0.44 5.42
N HIS A 79 9.28 -1.54 4.76
CA HIS A 79 9.14 -1.71 3.32
C HIS A 79 7.68 -1.66 2.85
N ALA A 80 6.70 -1.97 3.72
CA ALA A 80 5.29 -1.87 3.38
C ALA A 80 4.89 -0.41 3.12
N VAL A 81 5.43 0.53 3.91
CA VAL A 81 5.22 1.96 3.70
C VAL A 81 5.97 2.44 2.46
N TRP A 82 7.17 1.93 2.21
CA TRP A 82 7.94 2.27 1.01
C TRP A 82 7.24 1.82 -0.27
N ALA A 83 6.72 0.59 -0.32
CA ALA A 83 5.99 0.08 -1.47
C ALA A 83 4.75 0.93 -1.80
N LEU A 84 3.99 1.35 -0.78
CA LEU A 84 2.86 2.26 -0.96
C LEU A 84 3.31 3.61 -1.52
N LYS A 85 4.37 4.19 -0.95
CA LYS A 85 4.90 5.49 -1.34
C LYS A 85 5.46 5.47 -2.77
N ASP A 86 6.29 4.48 -3.09
CA ASP A 86 6.94 4.32 -4.39
C ASP A 86 5.91 4.09 -5.50
N TYR A 87 4.82 3.36 -5.20
CA TYR A 87 3.69 3.20 -6.13
C TYR A 87 2.96 4.53 -6.40
N GLY A 88 3.06 5.50 -5.49
CA GLY A 88 2.43 6.81 -5.61
C GLY A 88 1.27 7.06 -4.64
N PHE A 89 1.01 6.16 -3.68
CA PHE A 89 0.07 6.45 -2.61
C PHE A 89 0.63 7.52 -1.67
N ARG A 90 -0.19 8.55 -1.47
CA ARG A 90 0.10 9.68 -0.57
C ARG A 90 -0.74 9.60 0.70
N VAL A 91 -1.88 8.93 0.63
CA VAL A 91 -2.84 8.77 1.73
C VAL A 91 -3.37 7.33 1.75
N VAL A 92 -3.48 6.75 2.93
CA VAL A 92 -4.25 5.52 3.17
C VAL A 92 -5.32 5.85 4.21
N LEU A 93 -6.57 5.51 3.90
CA LEU A 93 -7.72 5.62 4.79
C LEU A 93 -8.16 4.23 5.20
N SER A 94 -8.26 3.99 6.50
CA SER A 94 -8.80 2.76 7.08
C SER A 94 -9.48 3.09 8.41
N PRO A 95 -10.55 2.38 8.80
CA PRO A 95 -11.14 2.50 10.13
C PRO A 95 -10.16 2.19 11.27
N ARG A 96 -9.16 1.34 11.03
CA ARG A 96 -8.14 0.98 12.03
C ARG A 96 -6.84 0.55 11.35
N PHE A 97 -5.73 1.06 11.85
CA PHE A 97 -4.39 0.60 11.48
C PHE A 97 -3.78 -0.24 12.60
N ALA A 98 -2.86 -1.14 12.23
CA ALA A 98 -1.98 -1.77 13.21
C ALA A 98 -0.99 -0.75 13.78
N ASP A 99 -0.67 -0.88 15.08
CA ASP A 99 0.05 0.14 15.83
C ASP A 99 1.46 0.41 15.28
N ILE A 100 2.16 -0.64 14.83
CA ILE A 100 3.51 -0.51 14.24
C ILE A 100 3.45 0.12 12.85
N PHE A 101 2.41 -0.20 12.07
CA PHE A 101 2.29 0.31 10.70
C PHE A 101 1.95 1.80 10.65
N ARG A 102 1.16 2.31 11.62
CA ARG A 102 0.82 3.74 11.71
C ARG A 102 1.95 4.63 12.26
N GLY A 103 3.00 4.01 12.82
CA GLY A 103 4.05 4.68 13.58
C GLY A 103 5.02 5.48 12.73
#